data_AF-A0A7V9QRH0-F1
#
_entry.id   AF-A0A7V9QRH0-F1
#
_cell.length_a   1.000
_cell.length_b   1.000
_cell.length_c   1.000
_cell.angle_alpha   90.00
_cell.angle_beta   90.00
_cell.angle_gamma   90.00
#
_symmetry.space_group_name_H-M   'P 1'
#
loop_
_entity.id
_entity.type
_entity.pdbx_description
1 polymer ?
#
loop_
_entity_poly.entity_id
_entity_poly.type
_entity_poly.pdbx_seq_one_letter_code
_entity_poly.pdbx_strand_id
1 'polypeptide(L)'
;YEAVYIFDSTLEDAAINDKISRFHGMLGEGTPEVTHWGRRQLAYSIGTKENGYYAIARFAAEPGVLPEFERALKLDDSVMRYLITLHENEVGAPHMSDEDLAAAARRDDDDDDED
;
A
#
# COMPACT_ATOMS: atom_id res chain seq x y z
N TYR A 1 8.26 -6.99 8.28
CA TYR A 1 7.37 -7.39 7.18
C TYR A 1 6.87 -6.16 6.46
N GLU A 2 6.55 -6.30 5.19
CA GLU A 2 5.87 -5.27 4.41
C GLU A 2 4.56 -5.87 3.87
N ALA A 3 3.46 -5.12 4.02
CA ALA A 3 2.19 -5.46 3.43
C ALA A 3 1.76 -4.38 2.45
N VAL A 4 1.49 -4.79 1.21
CA VAL A 4 0.89 -3.96 0.18
C VAL A 4 -0.58 -4.32 0.09
N TYR A 5 -1.45 -3.32 0.22
CA TYR A 5 -2.91 -3.47 0.13
C TYR A 5 -3.45 -2.76 -1.11
N ILE A 6 -4.47 -3.36 -1.70
CA ILE A 6 -5.34 -2.75 -2.69
C ILE A 6 -6.76 -2.79 -2.12
N PHE A 7 -7.25 -1.64 -1.68
CA PHE A 7 -8.63 -1.46 -1.19
C PHE A 7 -9.57 -0.98 -2.29
N ASP A 8 -10.87 -1.25 -2.13
CA ASP A 8 -11.91 -0.69 -2.99
C ASP A 8 -11.81 0.85 -3.05
N SER A 9 -11.71 1.39 -4.27
CA SER A 9 -11.55 2.83 -4.49
C SER A 9 -12.74 3.68 -4.04
N THR A 10 -13.90 3.06 -3.82
CA THR A 10 -15.13 3.71 -3.35
C THR A 10 -15.10 4.03 -1.86
N LEU A 11 -14.17 3.45 -1.10
CA LEU A 11 -14.02 3.74 0.32
C LEU A 11 -13.36 5.11 0.52
N GLU A 12 -13.75 5.78 1.60
CA GLU A 12 -13.08 6.98 2.08
C GLU A 12 -11.76 6.63 2.77
N ASP A 13 -10.79 7.52 2.65
CA ASP A 13 -9.44 7.36 3.20
C ASP A 13 -9.47 7.13 4.73
N ALA A 14 -10.41 7.75 5.45
CA ALA A 14 -10.61 7.53 6.88
C ALA A 14 -11.05 6.08 7.20
N ALA A 15 -11.93 5.49 6.40
CA ALA A 15 -12.39 4.11 6.57
C ALA A 15 -11.27 3.10 6.25
N ILE A 16 -10.43 3.42 5.27
CA ILE A 16 -9.22 2.63 4.95
C ILE A 16 -8.25 2.65 6.14
N ASN A 17 -8.01 3.83 6.72
CA ASN A 17 -7.14 3.97 7.89
C ASN A 17 -7.64 3.23 9.13
N ASP A 18 -8.95 3.26 9.39
CA ASP A 18 -9.54 2.51 10.49
C ASP A 18 -9.37 1.00 10.29
N LYS A 19 -9.57 0.51 9.06
CA LYS A 19 -9.32 -0.89 8.70
C LYS A 19 -7.87 -1.30 8.90
N ILE A 20 -6.92 -0.52 8.39
CA ILE A 20 -5.48 -0.77 8.60
C ILE A 20 -5.18 -0.81 10.10
N SER A 21 -5.64 0.18 10.87
CA SER A 21 -5.44 0.23 12.32
C SER A 21 -6.01 -1.00 13.03
N ARG A 22 -7.21 -1.45 12.64
CA ARG A 22 -7.84 -2.67 13.16
C ARG A 22 -7.05 -3.93 12.84
N PHE A 23 -6.57 -4.07 11.61
CA PHE A 23 -5.78 -5.24 11.22
C PHE A 23 -4.45 -5.29 11.98
N HIS A 24 -3.75 -4.16 12.05
CA HIS A 24 -2.47 -4.08 12.74
C HIS A 24 -2.62 -4.19 14.27
N GLY A 25 -3.78 -3.84 14.84
CA GLY A 25 -4.09 -4.09 16.25
C GLY A 25 -4.06 -5.59 16.64
N MET A 26 -4.23 -6.51 15.69
CA MET A 26 -4.14 -7.95 15.94
C MET A 26 -2.69 -8.46 16.03
N LEU A 27 -1.72 -7.70 15.52
CA LEU A 27 -0.32 -8.11 15.49
C LEU A 27 0.39 -7.85 16.83
N GLY A 28 -0.22 -7.07 17.72
CA GLY A 28 0.23 -6.85 19.11
C GLY A 28 1.49 -5.99 19.27
N GLU A 29 2.29 -5.83 18.23
CA GLU A 29 3.61 -5.18 18.26
C GLU A 29 3.66 -3.94 17.36
N GLY A 30 3.90 -2.78 17.97
CA GLY A 30 4.24 -1.53 17.29
C GLY A 30 3.12 -0.88 16.46
N THR A 31 3.30 0.41 16.16
CA THR A 31 2.47 1.09 15.16
C THR A 31 3.10 0.83 13.79
N PRO A 32 2.33 0.36 12.79
CA PRO A 32 2.86 0.23 11.44
C PRO A 32 3.25 1.61 10.87
N GLU A 33 4.32 1.67 10.11
CA GLU A 33 4.60 2.81 9.25
C GLU A 33 3.76 2.64 7.98
N VAL A 34 2.79 3.54 7.76
CA VAL A 34 1.84 3.44 6.65
C VAL A 34 2.13 4.54 5.62
N THR A 35 2.32 4.14 4.36
CA THR A 35 2.49 5.04 3.21
C THR A 35 1.29 4.90 2.28
N HIS A 36 0.61 6.01 2.03
CA HIS A 36 -0.56 6.06 1.15
C HIS A 36 -0.14 6.45 -0.26
N TRP A 37 -0.44 5.60 -1.25
CA TRP A 37 -0.20 5.89 -2.66
C TRP A 37 -1.45 6.47 -3.36
N GLY A 38 -2.60 6.41 -2.69
CA GLY A 38 -3.86 6.95 -3.18
C GLY A 38 -4.55 6.03 -4.19
N ARG A 39 -5.52 6.60 -4.91
CA ARG A 39 -6.32 5.91 -5.92
C ARG A 39 -5.53 5.83 -7.24
N ARG A 40 -5.37 4.63 -7.78
CA ARG A 40 -4.69 4.37 -9.06
C ARG A 40 -5.52 3.41 -9.91
N GLN A 41 -5.39 3.56 -11.23
CA GLN A 41 -6.02 2.65 -12.19
C GLN A 41 -5.25 1.32 -12.22
N LEU A 42 -5.99 0.21 -12.19
CA LEU A 42 -5.44 -1.13 -12.29
C LEU A 42 -5.16 -1.46 -13.76
N ALA A 43 -4.05 -2.15 -14.04
CA ALA A 43 -3.73 -2.61 -15.39
C ALA A 43 -4.76 -3.60 -15.96
N TYR A 44 -5.48 -4.30 -15.07
CA TYR A 44 -6.60 -5.17 -15.40
C TYR A 44 -7.63 -5.11 -14.29
N SER A 45 -8.89 -5.35 -14.63
CA SER A 45 -9.97 -5.33 -13.65
C SER A 45 -9.86 -6.49 -12.67
N ILE A 46 -10.05 -6.20 -11.39
CA ILE A 46 -10.20 -7.21 -10.35
C ILE A 46 -11.70 -7.31 -10.06
N GLY A 47 -12.32 -8.41 -10.50
CA GLY A 47 -13.78 -8.51 -10.51
C GLY A 47 -14.39 -7.47 -11.45
N THR A 48 -15.18 -6.54 -10.92
CA THR A 48 -15.78 -5.41 -11.68
C THR A 48 -15.11 -4.07 -11.40
N LYS A 49 -13.95 -4.06 -10.73
CA LYS A 49 -13.27 -2.83 -10.27
C LYS A 49 -12.05 -2.55 -11.15
N GLU A 50 -11.99 -1.34 -11.69
CA GLU A 50 -10.89 -0.87 -12.55
C GLU A 50 -9.91 0.06 -11.82
N ASN A 51 -10.31 0.56 -10.64
CA ASN A 51 -9.51 1.42 -9.78
C ASN A 51 -9.33 0.77 -8.41
N GLY A 52 -8.19 1.04 -7.77
CA GLY A 52 -7.91 0.59 -6.41
C GLY A 52 -7.17 1.66 -5.62
N TYR A 53 -7.36 1.65 -4.30
CA TYR A 53 -6.59 2.47 -3.39
C TYR A 53 -5.39 1.68 -2.88
N TYR A 54 -4.19 2.18 -3.13
CA TYR A 54 -2.94 1.54 -2.74
C TYR A 54 -2.43 2.10 -1.41
N ALA A 55 -2.13 1.19 -0.48
CA ALA A 55 -1.48 1.51 0.79
C ALA A 55 -0.40 0.47 1.09
N ILE A 56 0.70 0.93 1.66
CA ILE A 56 1.82 0.07 2.09
C ILE A 56 1.95 0.23 3.59
N ALA A 57 2.04 -0.87 4.32
CA ALA A 57 2.31 -0.86 5.76
C ALA A 57 3.55 -1.69 6.07
N ARG A 58 4.51 -1.06 6.75
CA ARG A 58 5.70 -1.72 7.29
C ARG A 58 5.51 -1.96 8.77
N PHE A 59 5.75 -3.19 9.20
CA PHE A 59 5.49 -3.60 10.58
C PHE A 59 6.38 -4.74 11.04
N ALA A 60 6.55 -4.82 12.36
CA ALA A 60 7.11 -5.98 13.04
C ALA A 60 5.96 -6.87 13.53
N ALA A 61 6.13 -8.18 13.43
CA ALA A 61 5.17 -9.16 13.93
C ALA A 61 5.90 -10.47 14.23
N GLU A 62 5.37 -11.22 15.19
CA GLU A 62 5.84 -12.59 15.43
C GLU A 62 5.35 -13.52 14.30
N PRO A 63 6.18 -14.46 13.80
CA PRO A 63 5.75 -15.35 12.71
C PRO A 63 4.47 -16.14 13.00
N GLY A 64 4.18 -16.42 14.28
CA GLY A 64 2.99 -17.15 14.71
C GLY A 64 1.66 -16.40 14.50
N VAL A 65 1.66 -15.06 14.44
CA VAL A 65 0.42 -14.27 14.29
C VAL A 65 0.04 -14.02 12.83
N LEU A 66 0.97 -14.24 11.87
CA LEU A 66 0.74 -13.99 10.45
C LEU A 66 -0.43 -14.77 9.84
N PRO A 67 -0.63 -16.08 10.12
CA PRO A 67 -1.76 -16.81 9.53
C PRO A 67 -3.13 -16.27 9.96
N GLU A 68 -3.24 -15.78 11.19
CA GLU A 68 -4.47 -15.15 11.70
C GLU A 68 -4.72 -13.81 11.00
N PHE A 69 -3.66 -13.01 10.86
CA PHE A 69 -3.68 -11.73 10.17
C PHE A 69 -4.09 -11.88 8.70
N GLU A 70 -3.49 -12.81 7.97
CA GLU A 70 -3.87 -13.11 6.58
C GLU A 70 -5.31 -13.57 6.46
N ARG A 71 -5.80 -14.39 7.41
CA ARG A 71 -7.19 -14.82 7.42
C ARG A 71 -8.14 -13.64 7.58
N ALA A 72 -7.82 -12.69 8.47
CA ALA A 72 -8.63 -11.51 8.68
C ALA A 72 -8.69 -10.61 7.42
N LEU A 73 -7.56 -10.43 6.73
CA LEU A 73 -7.52 -9.69 5.46
C LEU A 73 -8.37 -10.36 4.38
N LYS A 74 -8.30 -11.69 4.28
CA LYS A 74 -9.08 -12.47 3.30
C LYS A 74 -10.59 -12.45 3.57
N LEU A 75 -11.00 -12.29 4.82
CA LEU A 75 -12.42 -12.21 5.21
C LEU A 75 -13.04 -10.84 4.95
N ASP A 76 -12.23 -9.81 4.73
CA ASP A 76 -12.71 -8.46 4.50
C ASP A 76 -12.84 -8.19 2.99
N ASP A 77 -14.08 -8.17 2.50
CA ASP A 77 -14.39 -7.93 1.08
C ASP A 77 -13.91 -6.57 0.55
N SER A 78 -13.58 -5.63 1.44
CA SER A 78 -13.03 -4.32 1.05
C SER A 78 -11.58 -4.39 0.57
N VAL A 79 -10.86 -5.46 0.93
CA VAL A 79 -9.49 -5.74 0.49
C VAL A 79 -9.56 -6.55 -0.79
N MET A 80 -9.32 -5.90 -1.93
CA MET A 80 -9.34 -6.57 -3.23
C MET A 80 -8.13 -7.48 -3.41
N ARG A 81 -6.97 -7.04 -2.93
CA ARG A 81 -5.73 -7.82 -2.97
C ARG A 81 -4.79 -7.36 -1.87
N TYR A 82 -4.01 -8.29 -1.35
CA TYR A 82 -2.90 -8.02 -0.46
C TYR A 82 -1.68 -8.85 -0.86
N LEU A 83 -0.50 -8.34 -0.53
CA LEU A 83 0.76 -9.07 -0.63
C LEU A 83 1.56 -8.79 0.63
N ILE A 84 1.97 -9.84 1.34
CA ILE A 84 2.83 -9.74 2.50
C ILE A 84 4.18 -10.34 2.15
N THR A 85 5.24 -9.58 2.39
CA THR A 85 6.62 -9.99 2.13
C THR A 85 7.48 -9.82 3.37
N LEU A 86 8.56 -10.59 3.44
CA LEU A 86 9.65 -10.33 4.38
C LEU A 86 10.34 -9.04 3.97
N HIS A 87 10.43 -8.10 4.90
CA HIS A 87 11.18 -6.86 4.72
C HIS A 87 12.56 -7.05 5.35
N GLU A 88 13.42 -7.81 4.68
CA GLU A 88 14.85 -7.91 4.97
C GLU A 88 15.58 -6.98 4.00
N ASN A 89 15.91 -5.75 4.45
CA ASN A 89 16.83 -4.81 3.80
C ASN A 89 16.69 -4.59 2.28
N GLU A 90 16.04 -3.49 1.87
CA GLU A 90 16.21 -2.76 0.60
C GLU A 90 16.52 -3.60 -0.67
N VAL A 91 15.89 -4.76 -0.86
CA VAL A 91 15.97 -5.49 -2.12
C VAL A 91 14.86 -4.99 -3.04
N GLY A 92 15.03 -3.79 -3.60
CA GLY A 92 14.19 -3.31 -4.71
C GLY A 92 13.89 -1.82 -4.69
N ALA A 93 14.38 -1.13 -5.74
CA ALA A 93 14.31 0.29 -6.06
C ALA A 93 14.60 1.26 -4.88
N PRO A 94 15.64 2.12 -4.96
CA PRO A 94 15.89 3.11 -3.92
C PRO A 94 14.60 3.88 -3.65
N HIS A 95 14.33 4.19 -2.38
CA HIS A 95 13.30 5.15 -2.03
C HIS A 95 13.64 6.42 -2.80
N MET A 96 12.94 6.71 -3.90
CA MET A 96 13.05 8.02 -4.52
C MET A 96 12.64 8.98 -3.42
N SER A 97 13.58 9.81 -2.99
CA SER A 97 13.27 10.85 -2.04
C SER A 97 12.18 11.74 -2.64
N ASP A 98 11.40 12.44 -1.81
CA ASP A 98 10.46 13.45 -2.33
C ASP A 98 11.15 14.44 -3.28
N GLU A 99 12.46 14.66 -3.10
CA GLU A 99 13.31 15.45 -3.98
C GLU A 99 13.54 14.78 -5.35
N ASP A 100 13.77 13.47 -5.40
CA ASP A 100 13.93 12.70 -6.64
C ASP A 100 12.62 12.58 -7.42
N LEU A 101 11.49 12.42 -6.72
CA LEU A 101 10.15 12.43 -7.32
C LEU A 101 9.81 13.81 -7.89
N ALA A 102 10.13 14.88 -7.16
CA ALA A 102 9.98 16.25 -7.63
C ALA A 102 10.97 16.63 -8.74
N ALA A 103 12.15 16.01 -8.79
CA ALA A 103 13.12 16.21 -9.86
C ALA A 103 12.72 15.47 -11.14
N ALA A 104 12.12 14.28 -11.04
CA ALA A 104 11.54 13.57 -12.18
C ALA A 104 10.38 14.37 -12.79
N ALA A 105 9.47 14.90 -11.96
CA ALA A 105 8.37 15.74 -12.43
C ALA A 105 8.82 17.03 -13.13
N ARG A 106 9.95 17.63 -12.69
CA ARG A 106 10.49 18.85 -13.30
C ARG A 106 11.20 18.61 -14.64
N ARG A 107 11.65 17.40 -14.94
CA ARG A 107 12.28 17.08 -16.23
C ARG A 107 11.27 16.90 -17.36
N ASP A 108 10.05 16.49 -17.05
CA ASP A 108 8.99 16.35 -18.06
C ASP A 108 8.40 17.72 -18.50
N ASP A 109 8.50 18.77 -17.69
CA ASP A 109 8.01 20.13 -18.04
C ASP A 109 9.00 20.94 -18.91
N ASP A 110 10.30 20.66 -18.85
CA ASP A 110 11.33 21.44 -19.60
C ASP A 110 11.48 21.01 -21.07
N ASP A 111 10.92 19.85 -21.48
CA ASP A 111 11.01 19.33 -22.86
C ASP A 111 9.88 19.86 -23.79
N ASP A 112 8.91 20.64 -23.28
CA ASP A 112 7.77 21.18 -24.05
C ASP A 112 8.00 22.62 -24.56
N ASP A 113 9.18 23.23 -24.33
CA ASP A 113 9.51 24.63 -24.67
C ASP A 113 10.49 24.80 -25.86
N GLU A 114 10.73 23.77 -26.68
CA GLU A 114 11.44 23.88 -27.97
C GLU A 114 10.55 23.47 -29.16
N ASP A 115 9.70 24.39 -29.62
CA ASP A 115 9.15 24.45 -31.00
C ASP A 115 9.07 25.92 -31.50
#